data_AF-A0A367PNB6-F1
#
_entry.id   AF-A0A367PNB6-F1
#
_cell.length_a   1.000
_cell.length_b   1.000
_cell.length_c   1.000
_cell.angle_alpha   90.00
_cell.angle_beta   90.00
_cell.angle_gamma   90.00
#
_symmetry.space_group_name_H-M   'P 1'
#
loop_
_entity.id
_entity.type
_entity.pdbx_description
1 polymer ?
#
loop_
_entity_poly.entity_id
_entity_poly.type
_entity_poly.pdbx_seq_one_letter_code
_entity_poly.pdbx_strand_id
1 'polypeptide(L)'
;MNKAAIGMPGRRATLRNHSPSELLSCIRALAGSLRNVAGCPRQHVIALINGAMAGASPREVAVVLGAAAELGIYPDTASLDRCHDLVQCTDEVAVRAVVWVVRHRLARQRSHGRGSQQARARNTSQ
;
A
#
# COMPACT_ATOMS: atom_id res chain seq x y z
N MET A 1 -27.20 -24.97 -39.46
CA MET A 1 -27.77 -23.63 -39.18
C MET A 1 -27.38 -23.20 -37.77
N ASN A 2 -26.72 -22.04 -37.67
CA ASN A 2 -26.64 -21.01 -36.61
C ASN A 2 -26.66 -21.43 -35.13
N LYS A 3 -25.60 -21.25 -34.31
CA LYS A 3 -24.89 -20.02 -33.86
C LYS A 3 -25.57 -19.35 -32.65
N ALA A 4 -24.93 -19.44 -31.48
CA ALA A 4 -24.88 -18.38 -30.45
C ALA A 4 -23.82 -18.69 -29.38
N ALA A 5 -22.55 -18.41 -29.68
CA ALA A 5 -21.54 -18.19 -28.65
C ALA A 5 -21.78 -16.81 -28.04
N ILE A 6 -22.25 -16.76 -26.80
CA ILE A 6 -22.39 -15.52 -26.04
C ILE A 6 -21.00 -15.07 -25.64
N GLY A 7 -20.57 -13.97 -26.25
CA GLY A 7 -19.26 -13.36 -26.07
C GLY A 7 -19.04 -12.93 -24.62
N MET A 8 -18.00 -13.49 -24.03
CA MET A 8 -17.33 -12.94 -22.86
C MET A 8 -16.70 -11.59 -23.24
N PRO A 9 -16.99 -10.48 -22.54
CA PRO A 9 -16.31 -9.23 -22.81
C PRO A 9 -14.85 -9.37 -22.40
N GLY A 10 -13.97 -9.21 -23.41
CA GLY A 10 -12.53 -9.28 -23.28
C GLY A 10 -12.02 -8.31 -22.22
N ARG A 11 -11.34 -8.87 -21.21
CA ARG A 11 -10.36 -8.15 -20.39
C ARG A 11 -9.17 -7.79 -21.29
N ARG A 12 -9.33 -6.74 -22.10
CA ARG A 12 -8.24 -6.10 -22.83
C ARG A 12 -7.30 -5.48 -21.80
N ALA A 13 -6.17 -6.15 -21.60
CA ALA A 13 -4.98 -5.61 -21.00
C ALA A 13 -4.58 -4.32 -21.73
N THR A 14 -5.01 -3.17 -21.22
CA THR A 14 -4.38 -1.91 -21.57
C THR A 14 -3.09 -1.82 -20.76
N LEU A 15 -1.96 -2.11 -21.42
CA LEU A 15 -0.63 -1.64 -21.04
C LEU A 15 -0.65 -0.11 -21.01
N ARG A 16 -1.26 0.47 -19.97
CA ARG A 16 -1.14 1.88 -19.66
C ARG A 16 0.14 2.00 -18.86
N ASN A 17 1.13 2.67 -19.42
CA ASN A 17 2.14 3.33 -18.61
C ASN A 17 1.41 4.36 -17.76
N HIS A 18 0.95 3.94 -16.57
CA HIS A 18 0.19 4.80 -15.69
C HIS A 18 1.13 5.89 -15.19
N SER A 19 0.72 7.14 -15.37
CA SER A 19 1.55 8.25 -14.94
C SER A 19 1.68 8.24 -13.41
N PRO A 20 2.81 8.71 -12.84
CA PRO A 20 2.96 8.84 -11.39
C PRO A 20 1.83 9.68 -10.76
N SER A 21 1.27 10.65 -11.50
CA SER A 21 0.08 11.42 -11.11
C SER A 21 -1.17 10.57 -10.95
N GLU A 22 -1.41 9.58 -11.82
CA GLU A 22 -2.53 8.65 -11.68
C GLU A 22 -2.35 7.76 -10.45
N LEU A 23 -1.13 7.27 -10.21
CA LEU A 23 -0.83 6.46 -9.02
C LEU A 23 -1.11 7.25 -7.74
N LEU A 24 -0.64 8.49 -7.66
CA LEU A 24 -0.92 9.38 -6.53
C LEU A 24 -2.42 9.69 -6.39
N SER A 25 -3.12 9.87 -7.50
CA SER A 25 -4.58 10.11 -7.49
C SER A 25 -5.33 8.89 -6.94
N CYS A 26 -4.95 7.67 -7.36
CA CYS A 26 -5.50 6.43 -6.81
C CYS A 26 -5.21 6.28 -5.31
N ILE A 27 -3.99 6.58 -4.87
CA ILE A 27 -3.60 6.55 -3.45
C ILE A 27 -4.49 7.48 -2.62
N ARG A 28 -4.63 8.75 -3.04
CA ARG A 28 -5.42 9.75 -2.32
C ARG A 28 -6.91 9.41 -2.33
N ALA A 29 -7.43 8.94 -3.45
CA ALA A 29 -8.82 8.51 -3.55
C ALA A 29 -9.10 7.35 -2.60
N LEU A 30 -8.23 6.33 -2.58
CA LEU A 30 -8.37 5.19 -1.67
C LEU A 30 -8.22 5.62 -0.21
N ALA A 31 -7.26 6.49 0.11
CA ALA A 31 -7.10 7.03 1.47
C ALA A 31 -8.36 7.79 1.92
N GLY A 32 -8.97 8.58 1.02
CA GLY A 32 -10.24 9.25 1.25
C GLY A 32 -11.38 8.25 1.55
N SER A 33 -11.52 7.21 0.72
CA SER A 33 -12.51 6.15 0.95
C SER A 33 -12.29 5.43 2.29
N LEU A 34 -11.04 5.12 2.63
CA LEU A 34 -10.68 4.43 3.86
C LEU A 34 -10.95 5.25 5.14
N ARG A 35 -10.89 6.59 5.07
CA ARG A 35 -11.30 7.46 6.19
C ARG A 35 -12.80 7.39 6.48
N ASN A 36 -13.58 7.07 5.45
CA ASN A 36 -15.04 7.00 5.52
C ASN A 36 -15.56 5.59 5.77
N VAL A 37 -14.68 4.59 5.95
CA VAL A 37 -15.08 3.21 6.26
C VAL A 37 -15.72 3.18 7.64
N ALA A 38 -16.93 2.62 7.71
CA ALA A 38 -17.57 2.31 8.98
C ALA A 38 -16.78 1.22 9.71
N GLY A 39 -16.30 1.51 10.92
CA GLY A 39 -15.57 0.57 11.78
C GLY A 39 -14.08 0.86 11.87
N CYS A 40 -13.26 -0.20 11.88
CA CYS A 40 -11.82 -0.12 12.12
C CYS A 40 -11.04 0.03 10.79
N PRO A 41 -10.59 1.23 10.39
CA PRO A 41 -9.88 1.44 9.13
C PRO A 41 -8.60 0.59 9.03
N ARG A 42 -7.96 0.31 10.18
CA ARG A 42 -6.78 -0.58 10.26
C ARG A 42 -7.07 -2.00 9.79
N GLN A 43 -8.18 -2.60 10.21
CA GLN A 43 -8.53 -3.97 9.80
C GLN A 43 -8.83 -4.02 8.30
N HIS A 44 -9.54 -3.01 7.80
CA HIS A 44 -9.84 -2.87 6.38
C HIS A 44 -8.58 -2.74 5.52
N VAL A 45 -7.63 -1.90 5.94
CA VAL A 45 -6.33 -1.75 5.26
C VAL A 45 -5.56 -3.07 5.22
N ILE A 46 -5.48 -3.79 6.34
CA ILE A 46 -4.77 -5.08 6.40
C ILE A 46 -5.42 -6.10 5.46
N ALA A 47 -6.75 -6.17 5.43
CA ALA A 47 -7.48 -7.04 4.52
C ALA A 47 -7.19 -6.70 3.04
N LEU A 48 -7.16 -5.41 2.68
CA LEU A 48 -6.84 -4.97 1.33
C LEU A 48 -5.39 -5.30 0.92
N ILE A 49 -4.42 -5.14 1.84
CA ILE A 49 -3.02 -5.49 1.56
C ILE A 49 -2.89 -7.00 1.33
N ASN A 50 -3.52 -7.83 2.16
CA ASN A 50 -3.54 -9.28 1.97
C ASN A 50 -4.21 -9.68 0.66
N GLY A 51 -5.31 -9.02 0.28
CA GLY A 51 -5.99 -9.24 -1.00
C GLY A 51 -5.11 -8.86 -2.19
N ALA A 52 -4.46 -7.69 -2.15
CA ALA A 52 -3.55 -7.24 -3.21
C ALA A 52 -2.31 -8.15 -3.36
N MET A 53 -1.78 -8.66 -2.24
CA MET A 53 -0.70 -9.66 -2.25
C MET A 53 -1.16 -11.00 -2.83
N ALA A 54 -2.36 -11.48 -2.46
CA ALA A 54 -2.92 -12.72 -3.00
C ALA A 54 -3.22 -12.63 -4.50
N GLY A 55 -3.64 -11.45 -4.97
CA GLY A 55 -3.82 -11.16 -6.39
C GLY A 55 -2.51 -10.91 -7.15
N ALA A 56 -1.36 -10.90 -6.45
CA ALA A 56 -0.03 -10.63 -7.00
C ALA A 56 0.03 -9.39 -7.90
N SER A 57 -0.69 -8.32 -7.53
CA SER A 57 -0.77 -7.07 -8.30
C SER A 57 0.15 -6.00 -7.69
N PRO A 58 1.34 -5.74 -8.26
CA PRO A 58 2.31 -4.78 -7.70
C PRO A 58 1.71 -3.38 -7.54
N ARG A 59 0.89 -2.98 -8.51
CA ARG A 59 0.25 -1.67 -8.52
C ARG A 59 -0.81 -1.53 -7.45
N GLU A 60 -1.66 -2.54 -7.27
CA GLU A 60 -2.64 -2.54 -6.16
C GLU A 60 -1.94 -2.53 -4.81
N VAL A 61 -0.86 -3.29 -4.65
CA VAL A 61 -0.03 -3.26 -3.44
C VAL A 61 0.49 -1.85 -3.17
N ALA A 62 1.06 -1.16 -4.16
CA ALA A 62 1.54 0.21 -3.98
C ALA A 62 0.41 1.21 -3.67
N VAL A 63 -0.75 1.10 -4.32
CA VAL A 63 -1.91 1.98 -4.04
C VAL A 63 -2.41 1.79 -2.61
N VAL A 64 -2.65 0.55 -2.19
CA VAL A 64 -3.14 0.25 -0.84
C VAL A 64 -2.10 0.64 0.21
N LEU A 65 -0.83 0.33 -0.02
CA LEU A 65 0.24 0.64 0.92
C LEU A 65 0.49 2.15 1.04
N GLY A 66 0.43 2.88 -0.08
CA GLY A 66 0.48 4.34 -0.09
C GLY A 66 -0.68 4.97 0.67
N ALA A 67 -1.91 4.48 0.43
CA ALA A 67 -3.10 4.96 1.12
C ALA A 67 -3.04 4.68 2.63
N ALA A 68 -2.56 3.50 3.01
CA ALA A 68 -2.33 3.13 4.41
C ALA A 68 -1.35 4.09 5.10
N ALA A 69 -0.25 4.45 4.42
CA ALA A 69 0.75 5.39 4.95
C ALA A 69 0.22 6.83 5.07
N GLU A 70 -0.73 7.26 4.24
CA GLU A 70 -1.45 8.53 4.43
C GLU A 70 -2.32 8.54 5.70
N LEU A 71 -2.79 7.37 6.12
CA LEU A 71 -3.57 7.21 7.36
C LEU A 71 -2.68 6.91 8.58
N GLY A 72 -1.37 6.80 8.40
CA GLY A 72 -0.45 6.38 9.47
C GLY A 72 -0.65 4.92 9.91
N ILE A 73 -1.33 4.12 9.09
CA ILE A 73 -1.55 2.69 9.35
C ILE A 73 -0.50 1.92 8.57
N TYR A 74 0.30 1.12 9.26
CA TYR A 74 1.33 0.31 8.62
C TYR A 74 1.08 -1.18 8.88
N PRO A 75 1.25 -2.03 7.86
CA PRO A 75 1.30 -3.48 8.06
C PRO A 75 2.57 -3.87 8.84
N ASP A 76 2.61 -5.12 9.28
CA ASP A 76 3.79 -5.68 9.95
C ASP A 76 5.00 -5.75 9.00
N THR A 77 6.19 -5.93 9.58
CA THR A 77 7.45 -5.94 8.82
C THR A 77 7.53 -7.07 7.80
N ALA A 78 6.98 -8.25 8.10
CA ALA A 78 7.02 -9.39 7.18
C ALA A 78 6.10 -9.18 5.97
N SER A 79 4.95 -8.53 6.18
CA SER A 79 4.06 -8.12 5.09
C SER A 79 4.68 -7.00 4.24
N LEU A 80 5.45 -6.07 4.82
CA LEU A 80 6.19 -5.05 4.07
C LEU A 80 7.29 -5.64 3.19
N ASP A 81 8.04 -6.63 3.69
CA ASP A 81 9.08 -7.29 2.91
C ASP A 81 8.46 -8.06 1.74
N ARG A 82 7.36 -8.78 1.95
CA ARG A 82 6.61 -9.42 0.86
C ARG A 82 6.08 -8.43 -0.18
N CYS A 83 5.55 -7.28 0.27
CA CYS A 83 5.12 -6.22 -0.64
C CYS A 83 6.29 -5.70 -1.48
N HIS A 84 7.46 -5.54 -0.86
CA HIS A 84 8.66 -5.10 -1.54
C HIS A 84 9.11 -6.11 -2.60
N ASP A 85 9.17 -7.39 -2.27
CA ASP A 85 9.59 -8.44 -3.20
C ASP A 85 8.64 -8.52 -4.41
N LEU A 86 7.33 -8.36 -4.17
CA LEU A 86 6.32 -8.29 -5.25
C LEU A 86 6.53 -7.10 -6.19
N VAL A 87 6.89 -5.92 -5.67
CA VAL A 87 7.12 -4.75 -6.52
C VAL A 87 8.52 -4.69 -7.12
N GLN A 88 9.49 -5.46 -6.62
CA GLN A 88 10.84 -5.45 -7.20
C GLN A 88 10.86 -5.94 -8.65
N CYS A 89 9.98 -6.88 -8.99
CA CYS A 89 9.88 -7.46 -10.33
C CYS A 89 9.09 -6.60 -11.33
N THR A 90 8.60 -5.42 -10.94
CA THR A 90 7.86 -4.53 -11.85
C THR A 90 8.77 -3.50 -12.52
N ASP A 91 8.52 -3.24 -13.81
CA ASP A 91 9.15 -2.15 -14.55
C ASP A 91 8.61 -0.76 -14.11
N GLU A 92 7.49 -0.72 -13.38
CA GLU A 92 6.89 0.54 -12.91
C GLU A 92 7.71 1.17 -11.77
N VAL A 93 8.63 2.08 -12.11
CA VAL A 93 9.47 2.84 -11.16
C VAL A 93 8.62 3.55 -10.09
N ALA A 94 7.47 4.10 -10.47
CA ALA A 94 6.58 4.80 -9.55
C ALA A 94 6.03 3.87 -8.45
N VAL A 95 5.67 2.63 -8.81
CA VAL A 95 5.20 1.60 -7.87
C VAL A 95 6.31 1.24 -6.88
N ARG A 96 7.53 1.00 -7.37
CA ARG A 96 8.71 0.74 -6.52
C ARG A 96 9.01 1.90 -5.58
N ALA A 97 8.95 3.12 -6.08
CA ALA A 97 9.21 4.33 -5.30
C ALA A 97 8.22 4.49 -4.14
N VAL A 98 6.92 4.20 -4.35
CA VAL A 98 5.91 4.27 -3.27
C VAL A 98 6.26 3.31 -2.13
N VAL A 99 6.53 2.04 -2.43
CA VAL A 99 6.87 1.05 -1.40
C VAL A 99 8.14 1.44 -0.66
N TRP A 100 9.16 1.93 -1.37
CA TRP A 100 10.39 2.42 -0.77
C TRP A 100 10.13 3.59 0.20
N VAL A 101 9.33 4.59 -0.21
CA VAL A 101 8.97 5.74 0.63
C VAL A 101 8.23 5.30 1.90
N VAL A 102 7.29 4.34 1.79
CA VAL A 102 6.56 3.81 2.95
C VAL A 102 7.51 3.13 3.93
N ARG A 103 8.41 2.27 3.44
CA ARG A 103 9.44 1.62 4.28
C ARG A 103 10.33 2.64 4.98
N HIS A 104 10.78 3.65 4.24
CA HIS A 104 11.62 4.71 4.79
C HIS A 104 10.89 5.52 5.87
N ARG A 105 9.61 5.87 5.65
CA ARG A 105 8.79 6.57 6.65
C ARG A 105 8.63 5.72 7.93
N LEU A 106 8.37 4.43 7.80
CA LEU A 106 8.25 3.53 8.97
C LEU A 106 9.57 3.42 9.75
N ALA A 107 10.70 3.28 9.04
CA ALA A 107 12.02 3.24 9.67
C ALA A 107 12.29 4.54 10.47
N ARG A 108 11.97 5.70 9.89
CA ARG A 108 12.11 7.00 10.58
C ARG A 108 11.21 7.13 11.80
N GLN A 109 9.96 6.65 11.72
CA GLN A 109 9.04 6.67 12.87
C GLN A 109 9.56 5.81 14.03
N ARG A 110 10.13 4.63 13.75
CA ARG A 110 10.72 3.76 14.77
C ARG A 110 11.94 4.40 15.45
N SER A 111 12.78 5.10 14.69
CA SER A 111 13.92 5.82 15.26
C SER A 111 13.50 7.00 16.13
N HIS A 112 12.41 7.71 15.78
CA HIS A 112 11.90 8.83 16.57
C HIS A 112 11.15 8.38 17.83
N GLY A 113 10.46 7.24 17.80
CA GLY A 113 9.80 6.67 18.98
C GLY A 113 10.78 6.21 20.09
N ARG A 114 12.01 5.83 19.72
CA ARG A 114 13.07 5.52 20.71
C ARG A 114 13.66 6.77 21.37
N GLY A 115 13.76 7.88 20.65
CA GLY A 115 14.29 9.14 21.20
C GLY A 115 13.44 9.71 22.34
N SER A 116 12.11 9.56 22.26
CA SER A 116 11.18 10.05 23.28
C SER A 116 10.99 9.10 24.46
N GLN A 117 11.10 7.78 24.27
CA GLN A 117 11.12 6.82 25.39
C GLN A 117 12.43 6.88 26.19
N GLN A 118 13.57 7.09 25.52
CA GLN A 118 14.87 7.18 26.19
C GLN A 118 15.05 8.52 26.95
N ALA A 119 14.41 9.60 26.50
CA ALA A 119 14.34 10.86 27.23
C ALA A 119 13.47 10.77 28.50
N ARG A 120 12.37 10.00 28.48
CA ARG A 120 11.49 9.84 29.64
C ARG A 120 12.05 8.89 30.70
N ALA A 121 12.80 7.87 30.31
CA ALA A 121 13.46 6.95 31.24
C ALA A 121 14.65 7.58 31.99
N ARG A 122 15.23 8.68 31.47
CA ARG A 122 16.30 9.43 32.14
C ARG A 122 15.82 10.44 33.19
N ASN A 123 14.54 10.82 33.15
CA ASN A 123 13.97 11.85 34.04
C ASN A 123 13.28 11.30 35.30
N THR A 124 13.34 9.99 35.54
CA THR A 124 12.72 9.33 36.72
C THR A 124 13.75 8.73 37.69
N SER A 125 14.98 9.23 37.67
CA SER A 125 16.05 8.79 38.59
C SER A 125 16.80 9.96 39.23
N GLN A 126 16.10 11.05 39.51
CA GLN A 126 16.57 12.08 40.45
C GLN A 126 15.57 12.25 41.57
#